data_AF-A0A956R3G4-F1
#
_entry.id   AF-A0A956R3G4-F1
#
_cell.length_a   1.000
_cell.length_b   1.000
_cell.length_c   1.000
_cell.angle_alpha   90.00
_cell.angle_beta   90.00
_cell.angle_gamma   90.00
#
_symmetry.space_group_name_H-M   'P 1'
#
loop_
_entity.id
_entity.type
_entity.pdbx_description
1 polymer ?
#
loop_
_entity_poly.entity_id
_entity_poly.type
_entity_poly.pdbx_seq_one_letter_code
_entity_poly.pdbx_strand_id
1 'polypeptide(L)'
;GAIPHVAGEVLAQNHRWRQMVAAVKSVQTYSVQVWLNRSLAELGWSDPSPLLSLYHPPLNTWADMSQVIESENTSAALGVRNISYFTGPQPGPEHTPKPADDPGFAKRAQEDARVTAEAFLRDKLGELLPRMSREGDPLEAYRTGAEGFETQYVRANCEPSDRCTLALPGSTCYRMRPEDTGYENFVVTGDWTDNGIDLACIEGSVRSGILAARALTGVHIPIIGDALQDLFPGARRPPGAQTG
;
A
#
# COMPACT_ATOMS: atom_id res chain seq x y z
N GLY A 1 -6.35 7.98 -3.53
CA GLY A 1 -7.66 8.41 -4.09
C GLY A 1 -8.32 9.58 -3.38
N ALA A 2 -7.64 10.34 -2.51
CA ALA A 2 -8.28 11.36 -1.66
C ALA A 2 -8.60 12.69 -2.36
N ILE A 3 -7.86 13.07 -3.40
CA ILE A 3 -7.94 14.40 -4.04
C ILE A 3 -9.38 14.81 -4.43
N PRO A 4 -10.22 13.94 -5.04
CA PRO A 4 -11.62 14.26 -5.33
C PRO A 4 -12.48 14.64 -4.12
N HIS A 5 -12.08 14.22 -2.92
CA HIS A 5 -12.83 14.44 -1.68
C HIS A 5 -12.37 15.69 -0.92
N VAL A 6 -11.10 16.10 -1.09
CA VAL A 6 -10.50 17.18 -0.28
C VAL A 6 -10.09 18.41 -1.08
N ALA A 7 -10.02 18.33 -2.41
CA ALA A 7 -9.49 19.40 -3.27
C ALA A 7 -10.50 19.82 -4.37
N GLY A 8 -11.79 19.91 -4.02
CA GLY A 8 -12.86 20.23 -4.98
C GLY A 8 -12.66 21.57 -5.71
N GLU A 9 -12.20 22.61 -5.00
CA GLU A 9 -11.93 23.93 -5.58
C GLU A 9 -10.79 23.91 -6.61
N VAL A 10 -9.71 23.19 -6.30
CA VAL A 10 -8.58 22.98 -7.22
C VAL A 10 -9.05 22.25 -8.47
N LEU A 11 -9.87 21.20 -8.31
CA LEU A 11 -10.43 20.45 -9.43
C LEU A 11 -11.40 21.28 -10.27
N ALA A 12 -12.12 22.23 -9.69
CA ALA A 12 -13.00 23.13 -10.44
C ALA A 12 -12.18 24.10 -11.33
N GLN A 13 -11.05 24.59 -10.82
CA GLN A 13 -10.28 25.65 -11.47
C GLN A 13 -9.20 25.13 -12.43
N ASN A 14 -8.57 23.98 -12.13
CA ASN A 14 -7.37 23.54 -12.82
C ASN A 14 -7.59 22.26 -13.64
N HIS A 15 -7.50 22.38 -14.97
CA HIS A 15 -7.70 21.27 -15.90
C HIS A 15 -6.68 20.14 -15.73
N ARG A 16 -5.42 20.47 -15.44
CA ARG A 16 -4.35 19.47 -15.27
C ARG A 16 -4.63 18.56 -14.09
N TRP A 17 -5.16 19.10 -13.00
CA TRP A 17 -5.56 18.31 -11.83
C TRP A 17 -6.70 17.34 -12.16
N ARG A 18 -7.66 17.75 -12.98
CA ARG A 18 -8.73 16.85 -13.46
C ARG A 18 -8.16 15.73 -14.31
N GLN A 19 -7.21 16.02 -15.21
CA GLN A 19 -6.54 14.99 -16.01
C GLN A 19 -5.75 14.01 -15.13
N MET A 20 -5.01 14.52 -14.13
CA MET A 20 -4.29 13.69 -13.18
C MET A 20 -5.23 12.75 -12.44
N VAL A 21 -6.32 13.25 -11.85
CA VAL A 21 -7.32 12.42 -11.15
C VAL A 21 -7.95 11.39 -12.10
N ALA A 22 -8.19 11.75 -13.35
CA ALA A 22 -8.79 10.87 -14.33
C ALA A 22 -7.84 9.74 -14.77
N ALA A 23 -6.52 9.96 -14.81
CA ALA A 23 -5.55 9.00 -15.33
C ALA A 23 -4.78 8.24 -14.24
N VAL A 24 -4.47 8.89 -13.11
CA VAL A 24 -3.74 8.29 -11.98
C VAL A 24 -4.72 7.59 -11.05
N LYS A 25 -4.87 6.28 -11.26
CA LYS A 25 -5.84 5.44 -10.56
C LYS A 25 -5.29 4.89 -9.25
N SER A 26 -6.20 4.42 -8.40
CA SER A 26 -5.86 3.71 -7.16
C SER A 26 -6.83 2.57 -6.90
N VAL A 27 -6.38 1.52 -6.23
CA VAL A 27 -7.16 0.33 -5.92
C VAL A 27 -7.24 0.13 -4.41
N GLN A 28 -8.33 -0.45 -3.93
CA GLN A 28 -8.41 -0.92 -2.54
C GLN A 28 -7.61 -2.22 -2.37
N THR A 29 -7.09 -2.42 -1.17
CA THR A 29 -6.23 -3.56 -0.85
C THR A 29 -6.61 -4.18 0.49
N TYR A 30 -6.25 -5.45 0.66
CA TYR A 30 -6.24 -6.10 1.95
C TYR A 30 -4.90 -5.82 2.65
N SER A 31 -4.93 -5.67 3.97
CA SER A 31 -3.75 -5.71 4.82
C SER A 31 -4.02 -6.68 5.96
N VAL A 32 -3.23 -7.73 6.05
CA VAL A 32 -3.41 -8.80 7.03
C VAL A 32 -2.09 -9.06 7.72
N GLN A 33 -2.06 -9.03 9.04
CA GLN A 33 -0.88 -9.35 9.82
C GLN A 33 -1.20 -10.42 10.84
N VAL A 34 -0.37 -11.45 10.83
CA VAL A 34 -0.50 -12.62 11.70
C VAL A 34 0.71 -12.69 12.63
N TRP A 35 0.43 -12.71 13.94
CA TRP A 35 1.42 -12.89 15.00
C TRP A 35 1.47 -14.34 15.45
N LEU A 36 2.67 -14.91 15.43
CA LEU A 36 2.91 -16.30 15.76
C LEU A 36 3.99 -16.42 16.86
N ASN A 37 3.78 -17.34 17.79
CA ASN A 37 4.71 -17.63 18.89
C ASN A 37 5.82 -18.64 18.51
N ARG A 38 5.92 -18.98 17.23
CA ARG A 38 6.95 -19.84 16.64
C ARG A 38 7.73 -19.04 15.61
N SER A 39 9.02 -19.29 15.56
CA SER A 39 9.89 -18.75 14.51
C SER A 39 9.55 -19.32 13.14
N LEU A 40 9.96 -18.61 12.10
CA LEU A 40 9.79 -19.02 10.69
C LEU A 40 10.30 -20.45 10.43
N ALA A 41 11.45 -20.82 11.02
CA ALA A 41 12.04 -22.16 10.92
C ALA A 41 11.20 -23.26 11.61
N GLU A 42 10.64 -22.97 12.80
CA GLU A 42 9.75 -23.90 13.49
C GLU A 42 8.42 -24.08 12.74
N LEU A 43 7.99 -23.05 12.00
CA LEU A 43 6.82 -23.07 11.12
C LEU A 43 7.06 -23.81 9.79
N GLY A 44 8.31 -24.21 9.52
CA GLY A 44 8.66 -25.10 8.42
C GLY A 44 9.33 -24.42 7.22
N TRP A 45 9.68 -23.15 7.33
CA TRP A 45 10.39 -22.40 6.30
C TRP A 45 11.90 -22.34 6.61
N SER A 46 12.72 -22.90 5.73
CA SER A 46 14.18 -23.05 5.94
C SER A 46 15.05 -22.06 5.17
N ASP A 47 14.46 -21.24 4.31
CA ASP A 47 15.16 -20.23 3.51
C ASP A 47 15.26 -18.89 4.25
N PRO A 48 16.05 -17.92 3.73
CA PRO A 48 16.05 -16.56 4.27
C PRO A 48 14.65 -15.94 4.34
N SER A 49 14.50 -14.91 5.18
CA SER A 49 13.28 -14.12 5.36
C SER A 49 12.63 -13.77 4.01
N PRO A 50 11.43 -14.28 3.71
CA PRO A 50 10.81 -14.09 2.41
C PRO A 50 10.12 -12.73 2.28
N LEU A 51 10.18 -12.19 1.06
CA LEU A 51 9.15 -11.34 0.48
C LEU A 51 8.73 -12.03 -0.82
N LEU A 52 7.59 -12.70 -0.79
CA LEU A 52 7.03 -13.45 -1.90
C LEU A 52 5.83 -12.70 -2.46
N SER A 53 5.90 -12.30 -3.73
CA SER A 53 4.76 -11.74 -4.46
C SER A 53 4.31 -12.70 -5.56
N LEU A 54 3.09 -12.51 -6.06
CA LEU A 54 2.45 -13.37 -7.05
C LEU A 54 2.25 -14.83 -6.59
N TYR A 55 2.08 -15.05 -5.28
CA TYR A 55 1.86 -16.38 -4.70
C TYR A 55 0.45 -16.92 -5.03
N HIS A 56 -0.59 -16.45 -4.35
CA HIS A 56 -1.96 -16.89 -4.56
C HIS A 56 -2.97 -15.78 -4.24
N PRO A 57 -3.93 -15.45 -5.13
CA PRO A 57 -4.94 -14.44 -4.84
C PRO A 57 -5.94 -14.90 -3.75
N PRO A 58 -6.59 -13.97 -3.03
CA PRO A 58 -6.44 -12.52 -3.15
C PRO A 58 -5.27 -11.94 -2.35
N LEU A 59 -4.74 -12.67 -1.34
CA LEU A 59 -3.58 -12.28 -0.53
C LEU A 59 -2.28 -12.76 -1.18
N ASN A 60 -2.01 -12.25 -2.38
CA ASN A 60 -0.97 -12.76 -3.27
C ASN A 60 0.46 -12.31 -2.94
N THR A 61 0.63 -11.46 -1.93
CA THR A 61 1.94 -11.08 -1.40
C THR A 61 2.02 -11.47 0.06
N TRP A 62 3.08 -12.19 0.42
CA TRP A 62 3.43 -12.57 1.78
C TRP A 62 4.84 -12.10 2.11
N ALA A 63 5.04 -11.54 3.29
CA ALA A 63 6.35 -11.18 3.80
C ALA A 63 6.52 -11.66 5.24
N ASP A 64 7.70 -12.18 5.55
CA ASP A 64 8.16 -12.25 6.93
C ASP A 64 8.53 -10.83 7.37
N MET A 65 7.86 -10.38 8.42
CA MET A 65 8.04 -9.08 9.04
C MET A 65 8.61 -9.21 10.46
N SER A 66 9.21 -10.35 10.81
CA SER A 66 9.76 -10.60 12.15
C SER A 66 10.78 -9.54 12.61
N GLN A 67 11.41 -8.81 11.67
CA GLN A 67 12.29 -7.69 11.98
C GLN A 67 11.61 -6.51 12.70
N VAL A 68 10.27 -6.40 12.65
CA VAL A 68 9.54 -5.30 13.34
C VAL A 68 9.03 -5.68 14.73
N ILE A 69 9.23 -6.93 15.17
CA ILE A 69 8.75 -7.45 16.46
C ILE A 69 9.11 -6.53 17.63
N GLU A 70 10.35 -6.04 17.67
CA GLU A 70 10.83 -5.15 18.75
C GLU A 70 10.15 -3.78 18.76
N SER A 71 9.65 -3.33 17.61
CA SER A 71 8.94 -2.05 17.47
C SER A 71 7.44 -2.18 17.76
N GLU A 72 6.92 -3.41 17.85
CA GLU A 72 5.51 -3.63 18.12
C GLU A 72 5.25 -3.78 19.61
N ASN A 73 4.39 -2.89 20.11
CA ASN A 73 4.15 -2.69 21.54
C ASN A 73 3.52 -3.92 22.24
N THR A 74 3.06 -4.91 21.48
CA THR A 74 2.35 -6.11 21.93
C THR A 74 3.21 -7.38 21.98
N SER A 75 4.41 -7.37 21.39
CA SER A 75 5.17 -8.58 21.07
C SER A 75 5.76 -9.32 22.27
N ALA A 76 6.34 -8.57 23.22
CA ALA A 76 7.09 -9.15 24.34
C ALA A 76 6.18 -9.90 25.33
N ALA A 77 4.96 -9.39 25.56
CA ALA A 77 3.99 -10.01 26.46
C ALA A 77 3.35 -11.29 25.88
N LEU A 78 3.32 -11.41 24.54
CA LEU A 78 2.66 -12.50 23.81
C LEU A 78 3.64 -13.57 23.30
N GLY A 79 4.95 -13.38 23.52
CA GLY A 79 5.97 -14.33 23.06
C GLY A 79 6.03 -14.46 21.54
N VAL A 80 5.75 -13.35 20.82
CA VAL A 80 5.77 -13.33 19.35
C VAL A 80 7.20 -13.61 18.87
N ARG A 81 7.32 -14.57 17.95
CA ARG A 81 8.60 -14.99 17.33
C ARG A 81 8.55 -14.98 15.81
N ASN A 82 7.37 -14.79 15.22
CA ASN A 82 7.20 -14.51 13.81
C ASN A 82 6.04 -13.54 13.59
N ILE A 83 6.20 -12.64 12.61
CA ILE A 83 5.13 -11.82 12.06
C ILE A 83 5.02 -12.16 10.58
N SER A 84 3.88 -12.70 10.16
CA SER A 84 3.59 -12.97 8.76
C SER A 84 2.59 -11.93 8.24
N TYR A 85 3.05 -11.09 7.31
CA TYR A 85 2.24 -10.05 6.68
C TYR A 85 1.75 -10.51 5.31
N PHE A 86 0.47 -10.26 5.02
CA PHE A 86 -0.15 -10.55 3.73
C PHE A 86 -0.86 -9.32 3.17
N THR A 87 -0.79 -9.16 1.86
CA THR A 87 -1.54 -8.11 1.15
C THR A 87 -1.88 -8.54 -0.27
N GLY A 88 -2.84 -7.84 -0.86
CA GLY A 88 -3.23 -7.98 -2.25
C GLY A 88 -4.45 -7.14 -2.57
N PRO A 89 -4.90 -7.15 -3.83
CA PRO A 89 -6.03 -6.33 -4.27
C PRO A 89 -7.33 -6.83 -3.66
N GLN A 90 -8.13 -5.91 -3.14
CA GLN A 90 -9.50 -6.20 -2.73
C GLN A 90 -10.46 -5.79 -3.86
N PRO A 91 -11.40 -6.66 -4.28
CA PRO A 91 -12.44 -6.26 -5.22
C PRO A 91 -13.30 -5.13 -4.66
N GLY A 92 -13.65 -4.17 -5.51
CA GLY A 92 -14.55 -3.09 -5.12
C GLY A 92 -14.60 -1.97 -6.16
N PRO A 93 -15.28 -0.85 -5.84
CA PRO A 93 -15.49 0.22 -6.81
C PRO A 93 -14.16 0.90 -7.19
N GLU A 94 -14.16 1.51 -8.38
CA GLU A 94 -13.04 2.31 -8.87
C GLU A 94 -12.72 3.49 -7.93
N HIS A 95 -13.76 4.07 -7.34
CA HIS A 95 -13.68 5.17 -6.39
C HIS A 95 -14.40 4.81 -5.10
N THR A 96 -13.85 5.25 -3.97
CA THR A 96 -14.54 5.14 -2.68
C THR A 96 -15.82 6.00 -2.73
N PRO A 97 -17.00 5.43 -2.46
CA PRO A 97 -18.24 6.20 -2.37
C PRO A 97 -18.12 7.31 -1.32
N LYS A 98 -18.83 8.43 -1.51
CA LYS A 98 -18.92 9.42 -0.44
C LYS A 98 -19.74 8.84 0.71
N PRO A 99 -19.45 9.18 1.98
CA PRO A 99 -20.23 8.70 3.12
C PRO A 99 -21.73 8.99 3.02
N ALA A 100 -22.13 10.09 2.35
CA ALA A 100 -23.53 10.42 2.13
C ALA A 100 -24.24 9.47 1.13
N ASP A 101 -23.49 8.92 0.16
CA ASP A 101 -24.02 8.03 -0.87
C ASP A 101 -24.09 6.58 -0.37
N ASP A 102 -23.12 6.18 0.45
CA ASP A 102 -23.05 4.84 1.03
C ASP A 102 -22.32 4.82 2.40
N PRO A 103 -23.03 5.15 3.50
CA PRO A 103 -22.45 5.18 4.84
C PRO A 103 -21.92 3.83 5.33
N GLY A 104 -22.39 2.73 4.73
CA GLY A 104 -22.04 1.36 5.14
C GLY A 104 -20.85 0.77 4.39
N PHE A 105 -20.31 1.46 3.38
CA PHE A 105 -19.26 0.93 2.50
C PHE A 105 -18.05 0.38 3.27
N ALA A 106 -17.43 1.21 4.11
CA ALA A 106 -16.23 0.85 4.84
C ALA A 106 -16.45 -0.35 5.77
N LYS A 107 -17.60 -0.41 6.45
CA LYS A 107 -17.96 -1.53 7.32
C LYS A 107 -18.11 -2.84 6.53
N ARG A 108 -18.76 -2.79 5.36
CA ARG A 108 -18.92 -3.98 4.50
C ARG A 108 -17.60 -4.42 3.89
N ALA A 109 -16.75 -3.48 3.46
CA ALA A 109 -15.42 -3.80 2.94
C ALA A 109 -14.52 -4.43 4.01
N GLN A 110 -14.60 -3.94 5.26
CA GLN A 110 -13.87 -4.50 6.40
C GLN A 110 -14.34 -5.92 6.75
N GLU A 111 -15.65 -6.17 6.71
CA GLU A 111 -16.21 -7.49 6.93
C GLU A 111 -15.77 -8.48 5.83
N ASP A 112 -15.83 -8.06 4.56
CA ASP A 112 -15.32 -8.84 3.43
C ASP A 112 -13.83 -9.17 3.59
N ALA A 113 -13.03 -8.22 4.05
CA ALA A 113 -11.61 -8.44 4.33
C ALA A 113 -11.39 -9.50 5.42
N ARG A 114 -12.17 -9.48 6.50
CA ARG A 114 -12.09 -10.49 7.57
C ARG A 114 -12.44 -11.88 7.07
N VAL A 115 -13.60 -12.04 6.45
CA VAL A 115 -14.07 -13.33 5.92
C VAL A 115 -13.08 -13.88 4.89
N THR A 116 -12.59 -13.04 3.99
CA THR A 116 -11.63 -13.42 2.95
C THR A 116 -10.28 -13.81 3.54
N ALA A 117 -9.76 -13.03 4.49
CA ALA A 117 -8.48 -13.32 5.14
C ALA A 117 -8.54 -14.64 5.92
N GLU A 118 -9.60 -14.86 6.69
CA GLU A 118 -9.78 -16.09 7.46
C GLU A 118 -9.81 -17.33 6.54
N ALA A 119 -10.60 -17.25 5.46
CA ALA A 119 -10.67 -18.33 4.47
C ALA A 119 -9.33 -18.57 3.78
N PHE A 120 -8.65 -17.51 3.34
CA PHE A 120 -7.34 -17.64 2.69
C PHE A 120 -6.31 -18.27 3.61
N LEU A 121 -6.21 -17.81 4.86
CA LEU A 121 -5.22 -18.29 5.80
C LEU A 121 -5.49 -19.75 6.20
N ARG A 122 -6.76 -20.14 6.36
CA ARG A 122 -7.15 -21.54 6.58
C ARG A 122 -6.74 -22.44 5.42
N ASP A 123 -6.92 -21.99 4.19
CA ASP A 123 -6.73 -22.84 3.01
C ASP A 123 -5.29 -22.84 2.49
N LYS A 124 -4.56 -21.73 2.63
CA LYS A 124 -3.27 -21.48 1.97
C LYS A 124 -2.08 -21.36 2.89
N LEU A 125 -2.25 -21.03 4.17
CA LEU A 125 -1.08 -20.79 5.01
C LEU A 125 -0.23 -22.04 5.22
N GLY A 126 -0.86 -23.23 5.25
CA GLY A 126 -0.16 -24.50 5.35
C GLY A 126 0.73 -24.83 4.14
N GLU A 127 0.48 -24.24 2.97
CA GLU A 127 1.37 -24.40 1.81
C GLU A 127 2.68 -23.62 1.98
N LEU A 128 2.63 -22.47 2.66
CA LEU A 128 3.80 -21.63 2.97
C LEU A 128 4.52 -22.09 4.23
N LEU A 129 3.76 -22.47 5.26
CA LEU A 129 4.22 -22.79 6.60
C LEU A 129 3.75 -24.20 6.99
N PRO A 130 4.35 -25.26 6.43
CA PRO A 130 3.82 -26.63 6.50
C PRO A 130 3.82 -27.24 7.90
N ARG A 131 4.58 -26.67 8.85
CA ARG A 131 4.59 -27.13 10.24
C ARG A 131 3.64 -26.34 11.13
N MET A 132 2.83 -25.45 10.55
CA MET A 132 1.83 -24.71 11.30
C MET A 132 0.74 -25.63 11.85
N SER A 133 0.19 -26.50 11.02
CA SER A 133 -0.93 -27.40 11.31
C SER A 133 -0.42 -28.76 11.76
N ARG A 134 -0.08 -28.91 13.05
CA ARG A 134 0.35 -30.23 13.55
C ARG A 134 -0.77 -31.12 14.05
N GLU A 135 -1.94 -30.59 14.44
CA GLU A 135 -3.23 -31.31 14.54
C GLU A 135 -4.39 -30.30 14.42
N GLY A 136 -5.41 -30.62 13.62
CA GLY A 136 -6.77 -30.01 13.61
C GLY A 136 -6.88 -28.47 13.58
N ASP A 137 -7.08 -27.90 12.39
CA ASP A 137 -7.39 -26.48 12.12
C ASP A 137 -6.20 -25.49 12.22
N PRO A 138 -5.70 -24.93 11.09
CA PRO A 138 -4.71 -23.84 11.09
C PRO A 138 -5.14 -22.64 11.93
N LEU A 139 -6.46 -22.42 12.11
CA LEU A 139 -6.98 -21.35 12.96
C LEU A 139 -6.72 -21.55 14.44
N GLU A 140 -6.59 -22.80 14.92
CA GLU A 140 -6.17 -23.06 16.29
C GLU A 140 -4.72 -22.63 16.54
N ALA A 141 -3.87 -22.62 15.51
CA ALA A 141 -2.49 -22.13 15.62
C ALA A 141 -2.38 -20.60 15.78
N TYR A 142 -3.42 -19.83 15.42
CA TYR A 142 -3.48 -18.38 15.68
C TYR A 142 -3.93 -18.05 17.11
N ARG A 143 -4.27 -19.04 17.95
CA ARG A 143 -4.65 -18.86 19.36
C ARG A 143 -3.42 -18.66 20.25
N THR A 144 -2.75 -17.53 20.12
CA THR A 144 -2.01 -17.00 21.28
C THR A 144 -3.02 -16.27 22.18
N GLY A 145 -3.68 -17.03 23.07
CA GLY A 145 -4.73 -16.54 23.97
C GLY A 145 -6.13 -17.04 23.60
N ALA A 146 -7.10 -16.83 24.50
CA ALA A 146 -8.46 -17.38 24.43
C ALA A 146 -9.30 -16.89 23.22
N GLU A 147 -8.78 -16.00 22.38
CA GLU A 147 -9.54 -15.21 21.40
C GLU A 147 -9.25 -15.52 19.91
N GLY A 148 -8.28 -16.39 19.58
CA GLY A 148 -8.09 -16.89 18.20
C GLY A 148 -7.84 -15.81 17.13
N PHE A 149 -8.38 -15.99 15.92
CA PHE A 149 -8.19 -15.10 14.76
C PHE A 149 -8.58 -13.63 15.03
N GLU A 150 -9.48 -13.38 15.98
CA GLU A 150 -9.91 -12.03 16.36
C GLU A 150 -8.77 -11.16 16.91
N THR A 151 -7.67 -11.77 17.36
CA THR A 151 -6.46 -11.07 17.81
C THR A 151 -5.51 -10.68 16.67
N GLN A 152 -5.77 -11.16 15.45
CA GLN A 152 -4.98 -10.86 14.27
C GLN A 152 -5.47 -9.56 13.61
N TYR A 153 -4.58 -8.90 12.88
CA TYR A 153 -4.91 -7.63 12.26
C TYR A 153 -5.37 -7.87 10.84
N VAL A 154 -6.58 -7.41 10.54
CA VAL A 154 -7.13 -7.42 9.19
C VAL A 154 -7.70 -6.04 8.92
N ARG A 155 -7.36 -5.45 7.79
CA ARG A 155 -7.87 -4.16 7.35
C ARG A 155 -8.20 -4.17 5.86
N ALA A 156 -9.37 -3.62 5.55
CA ALA A 156 -9.71 -3.15 4.21
C ALA A 156 -9.19 -1.72 4.00
N ASN A 157 -8.21 -1.55 3.13
CA ASN A 157 -7.69 -0.24 2.73
C ASN A 157 -8.60 0.36 1.64
N CYS A 158 -9.84 0.67 2.03
CA CYS A 158 -10.91 1.09 1.11
C CYS A 158 -11.23 2.59 1.17
N GLU A 159 -10.75 3.29 2.20
CA GLU A 159 -10.90 4.74 2.34
C GLU A 159 -10.09 5.51 1.29
N PRO A 160 -10.48 6.74 0.89
CA PRO A 160 -9.82 7.45 -0.20
C PRO A 160 -8.31 7.65 -0.02
N SER A 161 -7.85 7.81 1.24
CA SER A 161 -6.44 7.97 1.62
C SER A 161 -5.66 6.66 1.62
N ASP A 162 -6.33 5.53 1.83
CA ASP A 162 -5.67 4.24 2.11
C ASP A 162 -5.44 3.43 0.82
N ARG A 163 -6.10 3.81 -0.27
CA ARG A 163 -6.00 3.12 -1.55
C ARG A 163 -4.60 3.22 -2.14
N CYS A 164 -4.13 2.09 -2.67
CA CYS A 164 -2.83 1.94 -3.29
C CYS A 164 -2.82 2.55 -4.70
N THR A 165 -1.86 3.42 -5.01
CA THR A 165 -1.71 4.06 -6.32
C THR A 165 -1.27 3.05 -7.40
N LEU A 166 -1.87 3.10 -8.58
CA LEU A 166 -1.55 2.18 -9.68
C LEU A 166 -0.51 2.73 -10.66
N ALA A 167 0.23 1.81 -11.26
CA ALA A 167 1.21 2.02 -12.33
C ALA A 167 0.61 1.58 -13.68
N LEU A 168 -0.37 2.34 -14.19
CA LEU A 168 -1.08 1.94 -15.41
C LEU A 168 -0.30 2.34 -16.68
N PRO A 169 -0.32 1.52 -17.75
CA PRO A 169 0.28 1.88 -19.02
C PRO A 169 -0.21 3.23 -19.53
N GLY A 170 0.72 4.13 -19.88
CA GLY A 170 0.42 5.45 -20.42
C GLY A 170 -0.10 6.47 -19.40
N SER A 171 -0.19 6.16 -18.09
CA SER A 171 -0.70 7.10 -17.09
C SER A 171 0.38 7.96 -16.42
N THR A 172 1.66 7.54 -16.45
CA THR A 172 2.77 8.26 -15.80
C THR A 172 2.84 9.73 -16.19
N CYS A 173 2.59 10.07 -17.46
CA CYS A 173 2.67 11.43 -17.97
C CYS A 173 1.63 12.39 -17.38
N TYR A 174 0.63 11.87 -16.66
CA TYR A 174 -0.36 12.66 -15.93
C TYR A 174 -0.02 12.85 -14.45
N ARG A 175 1.02 12.19 -13.94
CA ARG A 175 1.54 12.44 -12.59
C ARG A 175 2.17 13.84 -12.57
N MET A 176 1.96 14.57 -11.49
CA MET A 176 2.48 15.93 -11.33
C MET A 176 3.74 15.92 -10.47
N ARG A 177 4.75 16.70 -10.85
CA ARG A 177 5.88 16.96 -9.96
C ARG A 177 5.39 17.74 -8.73
N PRO A 178 6.02 17.57 -7.55
CA PRO A 178 5.61 18.26 -6.32
C PRO A 178 5.41 19.78 -6.43
N GLU A 179 6.26 20.46 -7.19
CA GLU A 179 6.25 21.91 -7.44
C GLU A 179 5.31 22.34 -8.56
N ASP A 180 4.89 21.42 -9.42
CA ASP A 180 4.23 21.73 -10.68
C ASP A 180 2.70 21.60 -10.58
N THR A 181 2.16 22.22 -9.53
CA THR A 181 0.73 22.19 -9.19
C THR A 181 -0.07 23.26 -9.94
N GLY A 182 0.59 24.26 -10.51
CA GLY A 182 -0.02 25.46 -11.09
C GLY A 182 -0.33 26.57 -10.09
N TYR A 183 0.20 26.48 -8.86
CA TYR A 183 0.02 27.48 -7.79
C TYR A 183 1.37 27.78 -7.13
N GLU A 184 1.67 29.06 -6.88
CA GLU A 184 2.97 29.49 -6.35
C GLU A 184 3.21 29.04 -4.90
N ASN A 185 2.15 28.94 -4.11
CA ASN A 185 2.21 28.68 -2.66
C ASN A 185 1.66 27.30 -2.27
N PHE A 186 1.60 26.36 -3.22
CA PHE A 186 1.04 25.04 -2.98
C PHE A 186 1.87 23.95 -3.66
N VAL A 187 2.43 23.07 -2.84
CA VAL A 187 3.17 21.88 -3.28
C VAL A 187 2.46 20.61 -2.81
N VAL A 188 2.71 19.51 -3.50
CA VAL A 188 2.10 18.21 -3.18
C VAL A 188 3.16 17.14 -2.93
N THR A 189 2.80 16.12 -2.15
CA THR A 189 3.64 14.95 -1.91
C THR A 189 2.81 13.67 -1.92
N GLY A 190 3.46 12.56 -2.24
CA GLY A 190 2.91 11.21 -2.24
C GLY A 190 3.44 10.35 -3.39
N ASP A 191 3.25 9.04 -3.29
CA ASP A 191 3.64 8.06 -4.31
C ASP A 191 2.96 8.26 -5.68
N TRP A 192 1.87 9.02 -5.73
CA TRP A 192 1.12 9.40 -6.93
C TRP A 192 1.72 10.55 -7.73
N THR A 193 2.67 11.27 -7.16
CA THR A 193 3.39 12.36 -7.84
C THR A 193 4.41 11.82 -8.85
N ASP A 194 4.87 12.66 -9.78
CA ASP A 194 6.05 12.37 -10.61
C ASP A 194 7.30 12.53 -9.74
N ASN A 195 7.53 11.49 -8.94
CA ASN A 195 8.70 11.35 -8.11
C ASN A 195 9.72 10.41 -8.76
N GLY A 196 9.51 9.98 -10.01
CA GLY A 196 10.35 9.05 -10.77
C GLY A 196 10.43 7.60 -10.29
N ILE A 197 9.57 7.22 -9.35
CA ILE A 197 9.28 5.84 -8.97
C ILE A 197 7.77 5.65 -9.21
N ASP A 198 7.42 5.07 -10.34
CA ASP A 198 6.01 4.90 -10.75
C ASP A 198 5.34 3.68 -10.10
N LEU A 199 5.59 3.46 -8.81
CA LEU A 199 5.07 2.35 -8.03
C LEU A 199 4.58 2.86 -6.68
N ALA A 200 3.48 2.30 -6.18
CA ALA A 200 3.08 2.54 -4.81
C ALA A 200 4.07 1.88 -3.85
N CYS A 201 4.90 2.72 -3.23
CA CYS A 201 5.95 2.31 -2.33
C CYS A 201 6.34 3.45 -1.38
N ILE A 202 6.99 3.09 -0.28
CA ILE A 202 7.45 4.05 0.72
C ILE A 202 8.55 4.92 0.13
N GLU A 203 9.46 4.33 -0.65
CA GLU A 203 10.59 5.00 -1.31
C GLU A 203 10.11 6.12 -2.25
N GLY A 204 9.07 5.86 -3.04
CA GLY A 204 8.44 6.86 -3.91
C GLY A 204 7.82 8.02 -3.10
N SER A 205 7.14 7.70 -2.00
CA SER A 205 6.57 8.70 -1.09
C SER A 205 7.64 9.56 -0.41
N VAL A 206 8.71 8.94 0.09
CA VAL A 206 9.85 9.64 0.71
C VAL A 206 10.53 10.54 -0.32
N ARG A 207 10.78 10.02 -1.52
CA ARG A 207 11.38 10.80 -2.61
C ARG A 207 10.52 11.99 -2.99
N SER A 208 9.21 11.81 -3.10
CA SER A 208 8.25 12.90 -3.33
C SER A 208 8.34 13.97 -2.25
N GLY A 209 8.43 13.57 -0.97
CA GLY A 209 8.59 14.49 0.15
C GLY A 209 9.89 15.31 0.08
N ILE A 210 11.01 14.69 -0.30
CA ILE A 210 12.29 15.39 -0.50
C ILE A 210 12.17 16.40 -1.65
N LEU A 211 11.55 16.02 -2.76
CA LEU A 211 11.31 16.91 -3.91
C LEU A 211 10.43 18.10 -3.52
N ALA A 212 9.35 17.87 -2.75
CA ALA A 212 8.52 18.94 -2.20
C ALA A 212 9.32 19.88 -1.27
N ALA A 213 10.20 19.33 -0.41
CA ALA A 213 11.05 20.12 0.45
C ALA A 213 12.06 20.98 -0.34
N ARG A 214 12.66 20.43 -1.42
CA ARG A 214 13.51 21.20 -2.33
C ARG A 214 12.74 22.37 -2.95
N ALA A 215 11.51 22.12 -3.41
CA ALA A 215 10.66 23.14 -4.01
C ALA A 215 10.34 24.29 -3.05
N LEU A 216 10.01 23.97 -1.79
CA LEU A 216 9.66 24.97 -0.77
C LEU A 216 10.87 25.77 -0.29
N THR A 217 12.02 25.12 -0.14
CA THR A 217 13.19 25.72 0.53
C THR A 217 14.22 26.28 -0.44
N GLY A 218 14.21 25.84 -1.70
CA GLY A 218 15.29 26.07 -2.66
C GLY A 218 16.60 25.33 -2.32
N VAL A 219 16.62 24.53 -1.25
CA VAL A 219 17.82 23.81 -0.80
C VAL A 219 17.94 22.49 -1.57
N HIS A 220 19.14 22.23 -2.09
CA HIS A 220 19.45 20.96 -2.73
C HIS A 220 19.69 19.86 -1.69
N ILE A 221 18.63 19.11 -1.36
CA ILE A 221 18.68 17.93 -0.48
C ILE A 221 19.01 16.70 -1.34
N PRO A 222 20.13 15.98 -1.14
CA PRO A 222 20.54 14.90 -2.04
C PRO A 222 19.54 13.73 -2.06
N ILE A 223 19.28 13.18 -3.26
CA ILE A 223 18.55 11.94 -3.47
C ILE A 223 19.49 10.96 -4.17
N ILE A 224 19.65 9.75 -3.61
CA ILE A 224 20.52 8.74 -4.20
C ILE A 224 19.90 8.28 -5.53
N GLY A 225 20.69 8.28 -6.60
CA GLY A 225 20.25 7.87 -7.93
C GLY A 225 19.50 8.94 -8.73
N ASP A 226 19.35 10.17 -8.21
CA ASP A 226 18.65 11.27 -8.91
C ASP A 226 19.29 11.60 -10.26
N ALA A 227 20.63 11.61 -10.32
CA ALA A 227 21.40 11.88 -11.53
C ALA A 227 21.20 10.81 -12.64
N LEU A 228 20.68 9.62 -12.30
CA LEU A 228 20.37 8.60 -13.31
C LEU A 228 19.14 8.97 -14.13
N GLN A 229 18.28 9.88 -13.65
CA GLN A 229 17.08 10.30 -14.37
C GLN A 229 17.39 11.25 -15.52
N ASP A 230 18.41 12.08 -15.35
CA ASP A 230 18.89 13.00 -16.38
C ASP A 230 19.53 12.26 -17.56
N LEU A 231 19.94 11.00 -17.37
CA LEU A 231 20.44 10.14 -18.43
C LEU A 231 19.34 9.62 -19.37
N PHE A 232 18.05 9.68 -18.96
CA PHE A 232 16.92 9.17 -19.74
C PHE A 232 15.71 10.14 -19.80
N PRO A 233 15.87 11.34 -20.39
CA PRO A 233 14.88 12.42 -20.29
C PRO A 233 13.57 12.22 -21.11
N GLY A 234 13.48 11.19 -21.94
CA GLY A 234 12.42 11.04 -22.96
C GLY A 234 11.10 10.37 -22.52
N ALA A 235 11.02 9.80 -21.32
CA ALA A 235 9.94 8.86 -20.98
C ALA A 235 8.68 9.45 -20.30
N ARG A 236 8.69 10.73 -19.89
CA ARG A 236 7.69 11.24 -18.92
C ARG A 236 6.78 12.38 -19.37
N ARG A 237 6.92 12.91 -20.59
CA ARG A 237 6.07 14.02 -21.05
C ARG A 237 4.77 13.52 -21.71
N PRO A 238 3.62 14.13 -21.41
CA PRO A 238 2.39 13.80 -22.12
C PRO A 238 2.52 14.20 -23.60
N PRO A 239 1.95 13.42 -24.53
CA PRO A 239 1.91 13.80 -25.94
C PRO A 239 1.24 15.18 -26.08
N GLY A 240 1.96 16.16 -26.63
CA GLY A 240 1.41 17.49 -26.94
C GLY A 240 1.79 18.64 -25.99
N ALA A 241 2.63 18.43 -24.98
CA ALA A 241 3.20 19.54 -24.20
C ALA A 241 4.23 20.31 -25.06
N GLN A 242 3.78 21.36 -25.76
CA GLN A 242 4.67 22.32 -26.43
C GLN A 242 5.45 23.11 -25.37
N THR A 243 6.74 23.31 -25.63
CA THR A 243 7.60 24.22 -24.88
C THR A 243 7.13 25.65 -25.12
N GLY A 244 6.60 26.30 -24.08
CA GLY A 244 6.54 27.75 -23.99
C GLY A 244 7.88 28.31 -23.53
#